data_AF-A0A9X2FZS3-F1
#
_entry.id   AF-A0A9X2FZS3-F1
#
_cell.length_a   1.000
_cell.length_b   1.000
_cell.length_c   1.000
_cell.angle_alpha   90.00
_cell.angle_beta   90.00
_cell.angle_gamma   90.00
#
_symmetry.space_group_name_H-M   'P 1'
#
loop_
_entity.id
_entity.type
_entity.pdbx_description
1 polymer ?
#
loop_
_entity_poly.entity_id
_entity_poly.type
_entity_poly.pdbx_seq_one_letter_code
_entity_poly.pdbx_strand_id
1 'polypeptide(L)'
;QLHAGASDPGGAGQGIARLRPPVWGPRRDAMTRQAGAWGRDRLERAVSLLIETDLQLRSASRAPAQALVERALIRLAMMARR
;
A
#
# COMPACT_ATOMS: atom_id res chain seq x y z
N GLN A 1 -0.81 -6.21 -4.95
CA GLN A 1 -1.52 -5.87 -6.22
C GLN A 1 -1.44 -4.39 -6.55
N LEU A 2 -1.76 -3.48 -5.60
CA LEU A 2 -1.74 -2.03 -5.88
C LEU A 2 -0.34 -1.51 -6.29
N HIS A 3 0.71 -1.90 -5.55
CA HIS A 3 2.10 -1.58 -5.91
C HIS A 3 2.46 -2.07 -7.32
N ALA A 4 2.17 -3.35 -7.62
CA ALA A 4 2.42 -3.91 -8.94
C ALA A 4 1.71 -3.15 -10.07
N GLY A 5 0.47 -2.73 -9.86
CA GLY A 5 -0.26 -1.90 -10.83
C GLY A 5 0.35 -0.51 -11.00
N ALA A 6 0.83 0.11 -9.92
CA ALA A 6 1.47 1.43 -9.96
C ALA A 6 2.89 1.41 -10.56
N SER A 7 3.54 0.25 -10.62
CA SER A 7 4.90 0.07 -11.16
C SER A 7 4.96 -0.18 -12.66
N ASP A 8 3.81 -0.27 -13.36
CA ASP A 8 3.80 -0.50 -14.81
C ASP A 8 4.34 0.73 -15.55
N PRO A 9 5.29 0.58 -16.50
CA PRO A 9 5.84 1.69 -17.27
C PRO A 9 4.78 2.47 -18.08
N GLY A 10 3.67 1.82 -18.44
CA GLY A 10 2.53 2.42 -19.13
C GLY A 10 1.55 3.14 -18.20
N GLY A 11 1.87 3.25 -16.90
CA GLY A 11 1.10 3.91 -15.88
C GLY A 11 0.08 3.01 -15.18
N ALA A 12 -0.47 3.53 -14.07
CA ALA A 12 -1.36 2.78 -13.16
C ALA A 12 -2.56 2.12 -13.86
N GLY A 13 -3.18 2.79 -14.85
CA GLY A 13 -4.32 2.23 -15.59
C GLY A 13 -3.96 0.98 -16.40
N GLN A 14 -2.79 0.97 -17.04
CA GLN A 14 -2.30 -0.19 -17.79
C GLN A 14 -1.87 -1.32 -16.83
N GLY A 15 -1.15 -0.98 -15.76
CA GLY A 15 -0.73 -1.96 -14.76
C GLY A 15 -1.91 -2.67 -14.10
N ILE A 16 -2.96 -1.94 -13.72
CA ILE A 16 -4.19 -2.54 -13.17
C ILE A 16 -4.91 -3.43 -14.20
N ALA A 17 -4.96 -3.02 -15.48
CA ALA A 17 -5.57 -3.84 -16.54
C ALA A 17 -4.80 -5.15 -16.84
N ARG A 18 -3.49 -5.16 -16.59
CA ARG A 18 -2.62 -6.34 -16.79
C ARG A 18 -2.61 -7.31 -15.61
N LEU A 19 -3.23 -6.97 -14.48
CA LEU A 19 -3.29 -7.85 -13.31
C LEU A 19 -3.89 -9.23 -13.65
N ARG A 20 -3.39 -10.26 -12.96
CA ARG A 20 -3.88 -11.64 -13.02
C ARG A 20 -4.09 -12.16 -11.59
N PRO A 21 -5.31 -12.58 -11.21
CA PRO A 21 -6.55 -12.54 -12.00
C PRO A 21 -6.98 -11.10 -12.35
N PRO A 22 -7.69 -10.90 -13.47
CA PRO A 22 -8.11 -9.57 -13.89
C PRO A 22 -9.15 -9.00 -12.91
N VAL A 23 -9.09 -7.69 -12.71
CA VAL A 23 -10.02 -6.94 -11.85
C VAL A 23 -10.98 -6.14 -12.72
N TRP A 24 -12.28 -6.26 -12.44
CA TRP A 24 -13.34 -5.66 -13.25
C TRP A 24 -14.24 -4.72 -12.44
N GLY A 25 -15.03 -3.93 -13.17
CA GLY A 25 -16.09 -3.09 -12.59
C GLY A 25 -15.59 -2.04 -11.59
N PRO A 26 -16.42 -1.64 -10.61
CA PRO A 26 -16.09 -0.58 -9.65
C PRO A 26 -14.79 -0.81 -8.87
N ARG A 27 -14.41 -2.08 -8.65
CA ARG A 27 -13.15 -2.44 -7.99
C ARG A 27 -11.94 -2.03 -8.82
N ARG A 28 -12.00 -2.22 -10.15
CA ARG A 28 -10.94 -1.80 -11.07
C ARG A 28 -10.75 -0.28 -11.00
N ASP A 29 -11.84 0.46 -11.00
CA ASP A 29 -11.80 1.93 -10.99
C ASP A 29 -11.24 2.44 -9.66
N ALA A 30 -11.66 1.84 -8.53
CA ALA A 30 -11.12 2.16 -7.22
C ALA A 30 -9.61 1.86 -7.14
N MET A 31 -9.17 0.69 -7.62
CA MET A 31 -7.75 0.33 -7.65
C MET A 31 -6.94 1.24 -8.56
N THR A 32 -7.48 1.65 -9.71
CA THR A 32 -6.82 2.59 -10.62
C THR A 32 -6.64 3.96 -9.97
N ARG A 33 -7.70 4.49 -9.33
CA ARG A 33 -7.63 5.76 -8.58
C ARG A 33 -6.62 5.68 -7.44
N GLN A 34 -6.62 4.59 -6.66
CA GLN A 34 -5.66 4.40 -5.58
C GLN A 34 -4.23 4.28 -6.09
N ALA A 35 -3.99 3.51 -7.16
CA ALA A 35 -2.65 3.34 -7.73
C ALA A 35 -2.10 4.68 -8.26
N GLY A 36 -2.96 5.49 -8.88
CA GLY A 36 -2.61 6.85 -9.30
C GLY A 36 -2.36 7.81 -8.14
N ALA A 37 -3.23 7.83 -7.12
CA ALA A 37 -3.13 8.75 -5.97
C ALA A 37 -1.91 8.46 -5.08
N TRP A 38 -1.56 7.19 -4.92
CA TRP A 38 -0.39 6.81 -4.13
C TRP A 38 0.90 6.87 -4.95
N GLY A 39 0.88 6.35 -6.20
CA GLY A 39 2.08 6.14 -6.98
C GLY A 39 3.00 5.05 -6.39
N ARG A 40 3.99 4.62 -7.18
CA ARG A 40 4.90 3.51 -6.82
C ARG A 40 5.65 3.78 -5.51
N ASP A 41 6.32 4.92 -5.41
CA ASP A 41 7.27 5.18 -4.34
C ASP A 41 6.60 5.35 -2.96
N ARG A 42 5.34 5.79 -2.90
CA ARG A 42 4.59 5.78 -1.62
C ARG A 42 4.11 4.38 -1.28
N LEU A 43 3.67 3.60 -2.27
CA LEU A 43 3.26 2.22 -2.04
C LEU A 43 4.43 1.37 -1.55
N GLU A 44 5.64 1.57 -2.08
CA GLU A 44 6.84 0.89 -1.61
C GLU A 44 7.14 1.23 -0.14
N ARG A 45 7.16 2.52 0.22
CA ARG A 45 7.34 2.96 1.60
C ARG A 45 6.25 2.45 2.55
N ALA A 46 5.00 2.42 2.10
CA ALA A 46 3.88 1.90 2.87
C ALA A 46 4.05 0.40 3.15
N VAL A 47 4.48 -0.38 2.15
CA VAL A 47 4.76 -1.81 2.33
C VAL A 47 5.93 -2.03 3.28
N SER A 48 7.04 -1.28 3.14
CA SER A 48 8.18 -1.36 4.06
C SER A 48 7.77 -1.07 5.51
N LEU A 49 6.97 -0.01 5.73
CA LEU A 49 6.45 0.35 7.06
C LEU A 49 5.61 -0.78 7.67
N LEU A 50 4.74 -1.42 6.87
CA LEU A 50 3.91 -2.53 7.32
C LEU A 50 4.74 -3.76 7.68
N ILE A 51 5.77 -4.08 6.89
CA ILE A 51 6.69 -5.20 7.16
C ILE A 51 7.48 -4.93 8.45
N GLU A 52 8.02 -3.72 8.62
CA GLU A 52 8.74 -3.34 9.85
C GLU A 52 7.83 -3.43 11.08
N THR A 53 6.58 -2.97 10.95
CA THR A 53 5.59 -3.05 12.03
C THR A 53 5.26 -4.50 12.39
N ASP A 54 5.02 -5.36 11.40
CA ASP A 54 4.75 -6.79 11.63
C ASP A 54 5.96 -7.49 12.28
N LEU A 55 7.18 -7.21 11.81
CA LEU A 55 8.40 -7.73 12.42
C LEU A 55 8.52 -7.30 13.89
N GLN A 56 8.25 -6.04 14.18
CA GLN A 56 8.31 -5.53 15.55
C GLN A 56 7.25 -6.18 16.44
N LEU A 57 6.02 -6.38 15.94
CA LEU A 57 4.94 -7.06 16.66
C LEU A 57 5.27 -8.52 16.98
N ARG A 58 6.07 -9.18 16.15
CA ARG A 58 6.49 -10.59 16.34
C ARG A 58 7.79 -10.74 17.13
N SER A 59 8.53 -9.66 17.32
CA SER A 59 9.80 -9.68 18.05
C SER A 59 9.58 -9.77 19.57
N ALA A 60 10.66 -10.00 20.33
CA ALA A 60 10.65 -9.92 21.79
C ALA A 60 10.54 -8.46 22.33
N SER A 61 9.96 -7.54 21.55
CA SER A 61 9.78 -6.14 21.95
C SER A 61 8.85 -6.02 23.14
N ARG A 62 9.19 -5.12 24.07
CA ARG A 62 8.32 -4.76 25.20
C ARG A 62 7.37 -3.61 24.88
N ALA A 63 7.39 -3.10 23.64
CA ALA A 63 6.51 -2.01 23.23
C ALA A 63 5.04 -2.50 23.19
N PRO A 64 4.07 -1.68 23.63
CA PRO A 64 2.65 -2.03 23.53
C PRO A 64 2.23 -2.25 22.06
N ALA A 65 1.69 -3.43 21.75
CA ALA A 65 1.32 -3.81 20.38
C ALA A 65 0.34 -2.82 19.73
N GLN A 66 -0.68 -2.38 20.47
CA GLN A 66 -1.69 -1.44 19.96
C GLN A 66 -1.06 -0.10 19.55
N ALA A 67 -0.12 0.43 20.34
CA ALA A 67 0.54 1.69 20.03
C ALA A 67 1.40 1.62 18.75
N LEU A 68 1.98 0.45 18.46
CA LEU A 68 2.71 0.22 17.20
C LEU A 68 1.78 0.29 15.99
N VAL A 69 0.64 -0.38 16.07
CA VAL A 69 -0.38 -0.38 15.01
C VAL A 69 -0.95 1.02 14.80
N GLU A 70 -1.33 1.73 15.87
CA GLU A 70 -1.83 3.11 15.79
C GLU A 70 -0.84 4.03 15.08
N ARG A 71 0.44 3.97 15.46
CA ARG A 71 1.48 4.78 14.82
C ARG A 71 1.68 4.42 13.34
N ALA A 72 1.62 3.15 12.98
CA ALA A 72 1.70 2.72 11.59
C ALA A 72 0.52 3.28 10.76
N LEU A 73 -0.70 3.18 11.30
CA LEU A 73 -1.92 3.71 10.66
C LEU A 73 -1.87 5.23 10.47
N ILE A 74 -1.43 5.98 11.48
CA ILE A 74 -1.24 7.44 11.39
C ILE A 74 -0.25 7.77 10.27
N ARG A 75 0.90 7.09 10.22
CA ARG A 75 1.91 7.31 9.18
C ARG A 75 1.38 7.00 7.78
N LEU A 76 0.62 5.92 7.60
CA LEU A 76 -0.03 5.58 6.33
C LEU A 76 -1.04 6.66 5.91
N ALA A 77 -1.88 7.13 6.82
CA ALA A 77 -2.88 8.15 6.53
C ALA A 77 -2.23 9.49 6.13
N MET A 78 -1.15 9.88 6.82
CA MET A 78 -0.38 11.08 6.47
C MET A 78 0.33 10.93 5.11
N MET A 79 0.81 9.73 4.78
CA MET A 79 1.43 9.45 3.49
C MET A 79 0.44 9.55 2.33
N ALA A 80 -0.79 9.08 2.54
CA ALA A 80 -1.86 9.11 1.53
C ALA A 80 -2.40 10.53 1.24
N ARG A 81 -2.28 11.45 2.20
CA ARG A 81 -2.83 12.82 2.11
C ARG A 81 -1.97 13.77 1.26
N ARG A 82 -0.65 13.55 1.24
CA ARG A 82 0.30 14.38 0.49
C ARG A 82 0.19 14.09 -1.00
#